data_AF-A0A672LQX7-F1
#
_entry.id   AF-A0A672LQX7-F1
#
_cell.length_a   1.000
_cell.length_b   1.000
_cell.length_c   1.000
_cell.angle_alpha   90.00
_cell.angle_beta   90.00
_cell.angle_gamma   90.00
#
_symmetry.space_group_name_H-M   'P 1'
#
loop_
_entity.id
_entity.type
_entity.pdbx_description
1 polymer ?
#
loop_
_entity_poly.entity_id
_entity_poly.type
_entity_poly.pdbx_seq_one_letter_code
_entity_poly.pdbx_strand_id
1 'polypeptide(L)'
;MPAVHHKLLLEEALQDSPQTRSLLSVFEEDAGTLTNYTNQLLQSMQRVFGAQVHTHFHIDFISELNSLHSELATQYADKMVFPMVQFREKDLTGTTLTLKIICFHSHEAAMVKYSRLPKKRENEKIKAEVVREVAYCRRKQHQAAMQYYCALNALQYRKRAAVLEPMLGYTHAQINVFKKGMELVSKKMDSFLSSVSSMNQRELLSVDDSVYMPDHDQVPVNRTLIQKAGYLNIRNKTGLVTTAWDRLFFFTQGGNLMCQPRGAVAGGMVLDLDNSSVMAIECEDRRYCFQITSPNGKTSLILQAESKKEYEEWICTLNNISRQIYLTDNPEAVAIRLHQTALQAVTPITSFEKRAEGSPNPDRAKPSSVASREPQKAPATLEPEDLIVPGTPIQFDIVLPVSEFLDQNRAGARSEVKHQLNSLLQQVFAVRFLGSMAVRAGHTQEVIYEAMRQVLAARAIHNIFKTTESHLMVTSTCIRLIDPQTQVTKISFQLKDVTQFAAHQENSRLMGFVLQGSDWSNGGEDQPSFSVFVFESNTEGEKICYTINLGKEISEAKKVKPQHNI
;
A
#
# COMPACT_ATOMS: atom_id res chain seq x y z
N MET A 1 49.25 -13.53 -12.65
CA MET A 1 48.17 -13.54 -13.65
C MET A 1 48.63 -14.37 -14.83
N PRO A 2 47.97 -15.49 -15.20
CA PRO A 2 48.32 -16.21 -16.41
C PRO A 2 47.87 -15.42 -17.65
N ALA A 3 48.66 -15.51 -18.72
CA ALA A 3 48.66 -14.62 -19.86
C ALA A 3 47.41 -14.72 -20.75
N VAL A 4 46.95 -13.58 -21.27
CA VAL A 4 46.09 -13.52 -22.45
C VAL A 4 46.95 -13.94 -23.64
N HIS A 5 46.93 -15.23 -23.97
CA HIS A 5 47.89 -15.79 -24.94
C HIS A 5 47.65 -15.38 -26.40
N HIS A 6 46.52 -14.75 -26.73
CA HIS A 6 46.17 -14.41 -28.11
C HIS A 6 45.59 -13.00 -28.16
N LYS A 7 46.19 -12.14 -29.00
CA LYS A 7 45.82 -10.74 -29.22
C LYS A 7 45.73 -10.51 -30.73
N LEU A 8 44.75 -9.75 -31.18
CA LEU A 8 44.68 -9.30 -32.57
C LEU A 8 45.80 -8.28 -32.82
N LEU A 9 46.66 -8.56 -33.79
CA LEU A 9 47.76 -7.69 -34.17
C LEU A 9 47.25 -6.52 -35.02
N LEU A 10 47.51 -5.31 -34.56
CA LEU A 10 47.08 -4.08 -35.23
C LEU A 10 47.80 -3.86 -36.55
N GLU A 11 49.07 -4.27 -36.64
CA GLU A 11 49.90 -4.14 -37.84
C GLU A 11 49.33 -4.93 -39.03
N GLU A 12 48.65 -6.05 -38.77
CA GLU A 12 48.03 -6.89 -39.80
C GLU A 12 46.69 -6.34 -40.31
N ALA A 13 46.11 -5.35 -39.64
CA ALA A 13 44.79 -4.82 -39.98
C ALA A 13 44.74 -4.15 -41.37
N LEU A 14 45.87 -3.65 -41.89
CA LEU A 14 45.96 -3.09 -43.23
C LEU A 14 46.03 -4.16 -44.32
N GLN A 15 46.68 -5.29 -44.00
CA GLN A 15 46.89 -6.40 -44.93
C GLN A 15 45.61 -7.21 -45.11
N ASP A 16 44.78 -7.30 -44.07
CA ASP A 16 43.46 -7.94 -44.10
C ASP A 16 43.51 -9.37 -44.67
N SER A 17 44.51 -10.13 -44.23
CA SER A 17 44.77 -11.47 -44.74
C SER A 17 43.65 -12.45 -44.34
N PRO A 18 43.40 -13.52 -45.12
CA PRO A 18 42.46 -14.56 -44.72
C PRO A 18 42.77 -15.18 -43.34
N GLN A 19 44.05 -15.30 -42.99
CA GLN A 19 44.50 -15.77 -41.68
C GLN A 19 44.07 -14.80 -40.56
N THR A 20 44.31 -13.50 -40.74
CA THR A 20 43.89 -12.46 -39.79
C THR A 20 42.36 -12.43 -39.65
N ARG A 21 41.61 -12.58 -40.76
CA ARG A 21 40.14 -12.69 -40.74
C ARG A 21 39.65 -13.96 -40.02
N SER A 22 40.34 -15.09 -40.18
CA SER A 22 40.02 -16.33 -39.46
C SER A 22 40.21 -16.13 -37.96
N LEU A 23 41.32 -15.54 -37.53
CA LEU A 23 41.54 -15.24 -36.12
C LEU A 23 40.50 -14.24 -35.58
N LEU A 24 40.18 -13.21 -36.36
CA LEU A 24 39.12 -12.26 -36.03
C LEU A 24 37.78 -12.98 -35.79
N SER A 25 37.40 -13.91 -36.65
CA SER A 25 36.13 -14.66 -36.50
C SER A 25 36.04 -15.44 -35.18
N VAL A 26 37.16 -15.97 -34.68
CA VAL A 26 37.21 -16.64 -33.37
C VAL A 26 36.96 -15.65 -32.23
N PHE A 27 37.51 -14.43 -32.31
CA PHE A 27 37.24 -13.37 -31.34
C PHE A 27 35.77 -12.91 -31.40
N GLU A 28 35.18 -12.87 -32.60
CA GLU A 28 33.77 -12.55 -32.78
C GLU A 28 32.85 -13.62 -32.17
N GLU A 29 33.19 -14.89 -32.34
CA GLU A 29 32.46 -16.01 -31.75
C GLU A 29 32.54 -16.02 -30.22
N ASP A 30 33.73 -15.78 -29.64
CA ASP A 30 33.90 -15.62 -28.19
C ASP A 30 33.09 -14.43 -27.67
N ALA A 31 33.10 -13.29 -28.37
CA ALA A 31 32.30 -12.12 -28.01
C ALA A 31 30.78 -12.39 -28.09
N GLY A 32 30.33 -13.13 -29.10
CA GLY A 32 28.94 -13.56 -29.24
C GLY A 32 28.50 -14.49 -28.11
N THR A 33 29.33 -15.49 -27.78
CA THR A 33 29.09 -16.42 -26.69
C THR A 33 29.06 -15.71 -25.34
N LEU A 34 30.00 -14.78 -25.11
CA LEU A 34 30.04 -13.92 -23.94
C LEU A 34 28.79 -13.06 -23.81
N THR A 35 28.29 -12.50 -24.92
CA THR A 35 27.04 -11.72 -24.94
C THR A 35 25.84 -12.55 -24.52
N ASN A 36 25.73 -13.78 -25.02
CA ASN A 36 24.65 -14.69 -24.64
C ASN A 36 24.71 -15.06 -23.16
N TYR A 37 25.91 -15.36 -22.66
CA TYR A 37 26.13 -15.65 -21.24
C TYR A 37 25.78 -14.47 -20.34
N THR A 38 26.27 -13.26 -20.66
CA THR A 38 26.00 -12.07 -19.84
C THR A 38 24.54 -11.65 -19.87
N ASN A 39 23.81 -11.90 -20.96
CA ASN A 39 22.36 -11.71 -21.00
C ASN A 39 21.63 -12.62 -20.01
N GLN A 40 21.97 -13.91 -19.97
CA GLN A 40 21.37 -14.86 -19.03
C GLN A 40 21.75 -14.53 -17.57
N LEU A 41 23.00 -14.13 -17.36
CA LEU A 41 23.49 -13.74 -16.05
C LEU A 41 22.78 -12.49 -15.53
N LEU A 42 22.64 -11.46 -16.38
CA LEU A 42 21.93 -10.23 -16.04
C LEU A 42 20.46 -10.50 -15.70
N GLN A 43 19.77 -11.35 -16.47
CA GLN A 43 18.39 -11.75 -16.15
C GLN A 43 18.30 -12.43 -14.79
N SER A 44 19.26 -13.30 -14.45
CA SER A 44 19.30 -13.99 -13.17
C SER A 44 19.55 -13.00 -12.02
N MET A 45 20.48 -12.06 -12.18
CA MET A 45 20.76 -10.99 -11.22
C MET A 45 19.56 -10.07 -11.01
N GLN A 46 18.84 -9.71 -12.08
CA GLN A 46 17.62 -8.91 -12.01
C GLN A 46 16.49 -9.65 -11.27
N ARG A 47 16.38 -10.98 -11.42
CA ARG A 47 15.43 -11.78 -10.63
C ARG A 47 15.77 -11.77 -9.13
N VAL A 48 17.04 -11.95 -8.79
CA VAL A 48 17.51 -11.89 -7.39
C VAL A 48 17.26 -10.51 -6.78
N PHE A 49 17.59 -9.45 -7.51
CA PHE A 49 17.30 -8.08 -7.11
C PHE A 49 15.80 -7.84 -6.93
N GLY A 50 14.97 -8.25 -7.89
CA GLY A 50 13.51 -8.10 -7.81
C GLY A 50 12.89 -8.85 -6.63
N ALA A 51 13.37 -10.06 -6.34
CA ALA A 51 12.93 -10.81 -5.16
C ALA A 51 13.32 -10.11 -3.84
N GLN A 52 14.52 -9.51 -3.78
CA GLN A 52 14.97 -8.77 -2.61
C GLN A 52 14.13 -7.51 -2.38
N VAL A 53 13.79 -6.78 -3.44
CA VAL A 53 12.90 -5.60 -3.37
C VAL A 53 11.50 -6.01 -2.90
N HIS A 54 10.94 -7.12 -3.39
CA HIS A 54 9.64 -7.62 -2.92
C HIS A 54 9.67 -8.02 -1.43
N THR A 55 10.79 -8.55 -0.96
CA THR A 55 10.97 -8.92 0.46
C THR A 55 10.99 -7.69 1.38
N HIS A 56 11.52 -6.56 0.89
CA HIS A 56 11.44 -5.27 1.58
C HIS A 56 9.96 -4.84 1.78
N PHE A 57 9.13 -4.89 0.74
CA PHE A 57 7.72 -4.46 0.84
C PHE A 57 6.85 -5.30 1.80
N HIS A 58 7.17 -6.57 2.02
CA HIS A 58 6.34 -7.45 2.85
C HIS A 58 6.69 -7.45 4.35
N ILE A 59 7.81 -6.84 4.76
CA ILE A 59 8.29 -6.85 6.16
C ILE A 59 8.05 -5.49 6.84
N ASP A 60 6.89 -4.89 6.62
CA ASP A 60 6.54 -3.60 7.23
C ASP A 60 6.35 -3.67 8.76
N PHE A 61 6.12 -4.87 9.31
CA PHE A 61 5.95 -5.07 10.74
C PHE A 61 7.24 -4.93 11.56
N ILE A 62 8.42 -5.04 10.91
CA ILE A 62 9.73 -4.93 11.58
C ILE A 62 10.57 -3.89 10.84
N SER A 63 10.29 -2.62 11.08
CA SER A 63 10.96 -1.44 10.46
C SER A 63 12.49 -1.56 10.37
N GLU A 64 13.11 -2.12 11.40
CA GLU A 64 14.56 -2.34 11.46
C GLU A 64 15.06 -3.44 10.51
N LEU A 65 14.32 -4.52 10.35
CA LEU A 65 14.63 -5.58 9.39
C LEU A 65 14.34 -5.10 7.97
N ASN A 66 13.29 -4.29 7.82
CA ASN A 66 12.93 -3.64 6.56
C ASN A 66 14.07 -2.74 6.04
N SER A 67 14.69 -1.96 6.94
CA SER A 67 15.86 -1.13 6.63
C SER A 67 17.05 -1.95 6.12
N LEU A 68 17.33 -3.11 6.73
CA LEU A 68 18.41 -4.01 6.27
C LEU A 68 18.13 -4.57 4.87
N HIS A 69 16.89 -4.96 4.59
CA HIS A 69 16.51 -5.47 3.28
C HIS A 69 16.50 -4.38 2.21
N SER A 70 16.15 -3.14 2.57
CA SER A 70 16.24 -1.97 1.71
C SER A 70 17.70 -1.65 1.34
N GLU A 71 18.60 -1.63 2.33
CA GLU A 71 20.04 -1.42 2.10
C GLU A 71 20.63 -2.51 1.19
N LEU A 72 20.21 -3.77 1.39
CA LEU A 72 20.62 -4.90 0.54
C LEU A 72 20.18 -4.71 -0.92
N ALA A 73 18.94 -4.29 -1.13
CA ALA A 73 18.40 -4.04 -2.47
C ALA A 73 19.23 -2.95 -3.18
N THR A 74 19.53 -1.85 -2.50
CA THR A 74 20.40 -0.79 -3.04
C THR A 74 21.79 -1.32 -3.38
N GLN A 75 22.41 -2.13 -2.52
CA GLN A 75 23.72 -2.72 -2.83
C GLN A 75 23.66 -3.69 -4.03
N TYR A 76 22.57 -4.42 -4.23
CA TYR A 76 22.38 -5.25 -5.41
C TYR A 76 22.21 -4.42 -6.69
N ALA A 77 21.46 -3.32 -6.64
CA ALA A 77 21.33 -2.42 -7.77
C ALA A 77 22.70 -1.87 -8.18
N ASP A 78 23.43 -1.28 -7.23
CA ASP A 78 24.66 -0.53 -7.49
C ASP A 78 25.86 -1.41 -7.78
N LYS A 79 26.02 -2.52 -7.05
CA LYS A 79 27.25 -3.33 -7.07
C LYS A 79 27.13 -4.63 -7.85
N MET A 80 25.91 -5.06 -8.21
CA MET A 80 25.68 -6.29 -8.98
C MET A 80 25.04 -6.01 -10.33
N VAL A 81 23.86 -5.37 -10.36
CA VAL A 81 23.07 -5.19 -11.59
C VAL A 81 23.69 -4.10 -12.47
N PHE A 82 23.99 -2.93 -11.91
CA PHE A 82 24.48 -1.78 -12.67
C PHE A 82 25.79 -2.05 -13.42
N PRO A 83 26.85 -2.64 -12.83
CA PRO A 83 28.08 -2.95 -13.56
C PRO A 83 27.85 -3.91 -14.73
N MET A 84 26.90 -4.85 -14.60
CA MET A 84 26.54 -5.77 -15.68
C MET A 84 25.79 -5.11 -16.83
N VAL A 85 24.84 -4.23 -16.51
CA VAL A 85 24.16 -3.42 -17.52
C VAL A 85 25.18 -2.55 -18.26
N GLN A 86 26.07 -1.88 -17.53
CA GLN A 86 27.09 -1.02 -18.11
C GLN A 86 28.02 -1.79 -19.06
N PHE A 87 28.50 -2.98 -18.65
CA PHE A 87 29.34 -3.83 -19.50
C PHE A 87 28.61 -4.24 -20.79
N ARG A 88 27.34 -4.63 -20.69
CA ARG A 88 26.53 -5.05 -21.84
C ARG A 88 26.31 -3.91 -22.84
N GLU A 89 25.93 -2.74 -22.36
CA GLU A 89 25.56 -1.62 -23.24
C GLU A 89 26.79 -0.97 -23.86
N LYS A 90 27.82 -0.66 -23.06
CA LYS A 90 29.01 0.07 -23.53
C LYS A 90 30.02 -0.82 -24.25
N ASP A 91 30.26 -2.02 -23.72
CA ASP A 91 31.43 -2.83 -24.13
C ASP A 91 31.07 -3.97 -25.08
N LEU A 92 29.86 -4.52 -24.99
CA LEU A 92 29.40 -5.58 -25.89
C LEU A 92 28.61 -5.02 -27.08
N THR A 93 27.64 -4.14 -26.84
CA THR A 93 26.68 -3.69 -27.87
C THR A 93 27.16 -2.46 -28.65
N GLY A 94 27.65 -1.42 -27.96
CA GLY A 94 27.98 -0.14 -28.58
C GLY A 94 29.21 -0.13 -29.50
N THR A 95 30.24 -0.90 -29.16
CA THR A 95 31.55 -0.86 -29.86
C THR A 95 31.70 -1.95 -30.92
N THR A 96 31.16 -3.14 -30.71
CA THR A 96 31.45 -4.31 -31.57
C THR A 96 30.63 -4.32 -32.86
N LEU A 97 29.34 -3.98 -32.80
CA LEU A 97 28.42 -4.08 -33.94
C LEU A 97 28.63 -2.96 -34.97
N THR A 98 28.79 -1.73 -34.49
CA THR A 98 28.93 -0.52 -35.32
C THR A 98 30.20 -0.55 -36.15
N LEU A 99 31.30 -1.04 -35.58
CA LEU A 99 32.59 -1.14 -36.28
C LEU A 99 32.62 -2.26 -37.32
N LYS A 100 31.97 -3.41 -37.03
CA LYS A 100 31.89 -4.55 -37.94
C LYS A 100 31.24 -4.20 -39.29
N ILE A 101 30.15 -3.44 -39.26
CA ILE A 101 29.42 -3.04 -40.48
C ILE A 101 30.25 -2.08 -41.35
N ILE A 102 31.03 -1.20 -40.72
CA ILE A 102 31.84 -0.19 -41.42
C ILE A 102 33.05 -0.83 -42.14
N CYS A 103 33.60 -1.91 -41.59
CA CYS A 103 34.83 -2.53 -42.10
C CYS A 103 34.71 -3.12 -43.51
N PHE A 104 33.64 -3.86 -43.83
CA PHE A 104 33.75 -4.85 -44.91
C PHE A 104 33.07 -4.51 -46.23
N HIS A 105 32.09 -3.60 -46.28
CA HIS A 105 31.28 -3.43 -47.50
C HIS A 105 31.74 -2.32 -48.46
N SER A 106 32.44 -1.29 -47.98
CA SER A 106 32.73 -0.10 -48.81
C SER A 106 33.97 -0.25 -49.70
N HIS A 107 35.02 -0.93 -49.23
CA HIS A 107 36.28 -1.05 -49.99
C HIS A 107 36.20 -2.06 -51.13
N GLU A 108 35.58 -3.22 -50.91
CA GLU A 108 35.39 -4.26 -51.94
C GLU A 108 34.68 -3.70 -53.18
N ALA A 109 33.62 -2.91 -52.98
CA ALA A 109 32.89 -2.28 -54.08
C ALA A 109 33.76 -1.29 -54.88
N ALA A 110 34.57 -0.47 -54.20
CA ALA A 110 35.50 0.46 -54.84
C ALA A 110 36.61 -0.28 -55.61
N MET A 111 37.14 -1.38 -55.04
CA MET A 111 38.16 -2.22 -55.68
C MET A 111 37.65 -2.92 -56.94
N VAL A 112 36.39 -3.35 -56.95
CA VAL A 112 35.74 -3.93 -58.15
C VAL A 112 35.59 -2.88 -59.25
N LYS A 113 35.20 -1.63 -58.91
CA LYS A 113 35.14 -0.52 -59.88
C LYS A 113 36.51 -0.23 -60.48
N TYR A 114 37.55 -0.15 -59.64
CA TYR A 114 38.93 0.08 -60.08
C TYR A 114 39.45 -1.03 -61.01
N SER A 115 39.22 -2.29 -60.64
CA SER A 115 39.66 -3.46 -61.42
C SER A 115 39.01 -3.55 -62.81
N ARG A 116 37.85 -2.90 -63.01
CA ARG A 116 37.10 -2.88 -64.27
C ARG A 116 37.48 -1.73 -65.22
N LEU A 117 38.46 -0.91 -64.87
CA LEU A 117 38.89 0.21 -65.72
C LEU A 117 39.45 -0.30 -67.08
N PRO A 118 39.06 0.33 -68.20
CA PRO A 118 39.44 -0.14 -69.53
C PRO A 118 40.92 0.16 -69.86
N LYS A 119 41.71 -0.88 -70.16
CA LYS A 119 43.14 -0.76 -70.48
C LYS A 119 43.45 -0.10 -71.84
N LYS A 120 42.56 -0.23 -72.83
CA LYS A 120 42.79 0.25 -74.22
C LYS A 120 42.45 1.72 -74.45
N ARG A 121 41.61 2.32 -73.60
CA ARG A 121 41.14 3.71 -73.72
C ARG A 121 41.04 4.31 -72.31
N GLU A 122 42.19 4.68 -71.76
CA GLU A 122 42.25 5.26 -70.41
C GLU A 122 41.72 6.69 -70.42
N ASN A 123 40.75 6.98 -69.53
CA ASN A 123 40.33 8.33 -69.21
C ASN A 123 41.00 8.73 -67.89
N GLU A 124 42.02 9.59 -67.97
CA GLU A 124 42.81 10.06 -66.81
C GLU A 124 41.94 10.65 -65.69
N LYS A 125 40.87 11.37 -66.03
CA LYS A 125 39.97 11.97 -65.05
C LYS A 125 39.19 10.90 -64.27
N ILE A 126 38.64 9.91 -64.97
CA ILE A 126 37.89 8.81 -64.35
C ILE A 126 38.82 7.90 -63.54
N LYS A 127 40.03 7.61 -64.06
CA LYS A 127 41.05 6.84 -63.35
C LYS A 127 41.45 7.51 -62.05
N ALA A 128 41.75 8.81 -62.08
CA ALA A 128 42.10 9.57 -60.88
C ALA A 128 40.97 9.62 -59.84
N GLU A 129 39.70 9.71 -60.29
CA GLU A 129 38.53 9.69 -59.41
C GLU A 129 38.36 8.33 -58.70
N VAL A 130 38.43 7.23 -59.46
CA VAL A 130 38.28 5.88 -58.91
C VAL A 130 39.45 5.51 -57.99
N VAL A 131 40.69 5.91 -58.32
CA VAL A 131 41.85 5.75 -57.43
C VAL A 131 41.66 6.50 -56.11
N ARG A 132 41.10 7.72 -56.15
CA ARG A 132 40.80 8.49 -54.95
C ARG A 132 39.70 7.84 -54.11
N GLU A 133 38.66 7.29 -54.74
CA GLU A 133 37.59 6.53 -54.07
C GLU A 133 38.16 5.30 -53.35
N VAL A 134 38.99 4.49 -54.03
CA VAL A 134 39.66 3.33 -53.42
C VAL A 134 40.54 3.73 -52.23
N ALA A 135 41.38 4.76 -52.39
CA ALA A 135 42.25 5.23 -51.32
C ALA A 135 41.45 5.69 -50.08
N TYR A 136 40.33 6.40 -50.30
CA TYR A 136 39.42 6.82 -49.24
C TYR A 136 38.79 5.62 -48.52
N CYS A 137 38.21 4.68 -49.28
CA CYS A 137 37.58 3.49 -48.72
C CYS A 137 38.58 2.60 -47.98
N ARG A 138 39.80 2.43 -48.50
CA ARG A 138 40.86 1.64 -47.86
C ARG A 138 41.32 2.26 -46.54
N ARG A 139 41.48 3.59 -46.49
CA ARG A 139 41.79 4.31 -45.25
C ARG A 139 40.70 4.12 -44.21
N LYS A 140 39.43 4.26 -44.62
CA LYS A 140 38.27 4.08 -43.73
C LYS A 140 38.19 2.64 -43.19
N GLN A 141 38.38 1.64 -44.05
CA GLN A 141 38.44 0.23 -43.65
C GLN A 141 39.56 0.00 -42.64
N HIS A 142 40.79 0.43 -42.94
CA HIS A 142 41.92 0.24 -42.05
C HIS A 142 41.70 0.89 -40.68
N GLN A 143 41.21 2.13 -40.65
CA GLN A 143 40.91 2.83 -39.40
C GLN A 143 39.82 2.12 -38.58
N ALA A 144 38.75 1.66 -39.24
CA ALA A 144 37.68 0.91 -38.57
C ALA A 144 38.18 -0.45 -38.05
N ALA A 145 39.01 -1.16 -38.81
CA ALA A 145 39.59 -2.44 -38.41
C ALA A 145 40.51 -2.28 -37.20
N MET A 146 41.35 -1.23 -37.18
CA MET A 146 42.20 -0.91 -36.03
C MET A 146 41.38 -0.65 -34.77
N GLN A 147 40.32 0.16 -34.88
CA GLN A 147 39.41 0.42 -33.75
C GLN A 147 38.73 -0.87 -33.28
N TYR A 148 38.33 -1.73 -34.22
CA TYR A 148 37.67 -2.98 -33.92
C TYR A 148 38.57 -3.98 -33.20
N TYR A 149 39.82 -4.12 -33.67
CA TYR A 149 40.81 -4.99 -33.05
C TYR A 149 41.18 -4.50 -31.66
N CYS A 150 41.33 -3.18 -31.48
CA CYS A 150 41.51 -2.57 -30.17
C CYS A 150 40.35 -2.87 -29.22
N ALA A 151 39.10 -2.76 -29.69
CA ALA A 151 37.92 -3.02 -28.88
C ALA A 151 37.84 -4.50 -28.45
N LEU A 152 38.06 -5.44 -29.37
CA LEU A 152 38.07 -6.88 -29.07
C LEU A 152 39.21 -7.26 -28.13
N ASN A 153 40.41 -6.69 -28.33
CA ASN A 153 41.52 -6.89 -27.41
C ASN A 153 41.19 -6.35 -26.01
N ALA A 154 40.64 -5.15 -25.90
CA ALA A 154 40.20 -4.59 -24.63
C ALA A 154 39.11 -5.44 -23.95
N LEU A 155 38.20 -6.03 -24.74
CA LEU A 155 37.17 -6.94 -24.23
C LEU A 155 37.77 -8.19 -23.57
N GLN A 156 38.85 -8.75 -24.13
CA GLN A 156 39.53 -9.92 -23.53
C GLN A 156 40.06 -9.63 -22.12
N TYR A 157 40.58 -8.43 -21.87
CA TYR A 157 41.04 -8.03 -20.54
C TYR A 157 39.88 -7.73 -19.59
N ARG A 158 38.81 -7.14 -20.10
CA ARG A 158 37.67 -6.69 -19.29
C ARG A 158 36.68 -7.81 -18.94
N LYS A 159 36.49 -8.83 -19.80
CA LYS A 159 35.46 -9.85 -19.60
C LYS A 159 35.53 -10.55 -18.24
N ARG A 160 36.74 -10.82 -17.75
CA ARG A 160 36.95 -11.47 -16.45
C ARG A 160 36.60 -10.55 -15.29
N ALA A 161 37.08 -9.30 -15.32
CA ALA A 161 36.79 -8.31 -14.29
C ALA A 161 35.27 -8.01 -14.25
N ALA A 162 34.68 -7.82 -15.42
CA ALA A 162 33.26 -7.53 -15.59
C ALA A 162 32.38 -8.62 -14.95
N VAL A 163 32.70 -9.91 -15.10
CA VAL A 163 31.90 -10.99 -14.48
C VAL A 163 32.17 -11.12 -12.98
N LEU A 164 33.41 -10.89 -12.52
CA LEU A 164 33.79 -11.08 -11.11
C LEU A 164 33.33 -9.94 -10.20
N GLU A 165 33.36 -8.70 -10.68
CA GLU A 165 33.02 -7.51 -9.89
C GLU A 165 31.57 -7.55 -9.34
N PRO A 166 30.54 -7.89 -10.13
CA PRO A 166 29.18 -8.12 -9.66
C PRO A 166 29.05 -9.21 -8.60
N MET A 167 29.80 -10.31 -8.76
CA MET A 167 29.79 -11.44 -7.82
C MET A 167 30.41 -11.05 -6.48
N LEU A 168 31.48 -10.26 -6.51
CA LEU A 168 32.09 -9.71 -5.32
C LEU A 168 31.16 -8.71 -4.63
N GLY A 169 30.52 -7.83 -5.41
CA GLY A 169 29.51 -6.88 -4.92
C GLY A 169 28.35 -7.58 -4.21
N TYR A 170 27.78 -8.61 -4.83
CA TYR A 170 26.74 -9.46 -4.25
C TYR A 170 27.19 -10.12 -2.94
N THR A 171 28.37 -10.75 -2.94
CA THR A 171 28.89 -11.48 -1.78
C THR A 171 29.12 -10.53 -0.60
N HIS A 172 29.69 -9.35 -0.86
CA HIS A 172 29.94 -8.35 0.17
C HIS A 172 28.62 -7.80 0.76
N ALA A 173 27.62 -7.55 -0.09
CA ALA A 173 26.31 -7.11 0.35
C ALA A 173 25.61 -8.15 1.25
N GLN A 174 25.67 -9.43 0.87
CA GLN A 174 25.17 -10.54 1.68
C GLN A 174 25.84 -10.61 3.05
N ILE A 175 27.18 -10.59 3.10
CA ILE A 175 27.94 -10.63 4.36
C ILE A 175 27.51 -9.50 5.31
N ASN A 176 27.32 -8.30 4.78
CA ASN A 176 26.94 -7.14 5.59
C ASN A 176 25.54 -7.30 6.20
N VAL A 177 24.57 -7.80 5.44
CA VAL A 177 23.20 -8.00 5.92
C VAL A 177 23.13 -9.09 6.97
N PHE A 178 23.81 -10.21 6.77
CA PHE A 178 23.85 -11.26 7.80
C PHE A 178 24.49 -10.76 9.09
N LYS A 179 25.59 -10.00 9.02
CA LYS A 179 26.21 -9.42 10.21
C LYS A 179 25.28 -8.46 10.95
N LYS A 180 24.71 -7.48 10.25
CA LYS A 180 23.79 -6.51 10.86
C LYS A 180 22.49 -7.17 11.36
N GLY A 181 21.96 -8.14 10.61
CA GLY A 181 20.75 -8.88 10.96
C GLY A 181 20.93 -9.73 12.22
N MET A 182 22.08 -10.40 12.38
CA MET A 182 22.37 -11.16 13.59
C MET A 182 22.42 -10.28 14.84
N GLU A 183 23.06 -9.11 14.77
CA GLU A 183 23.08 -8.16 15.89
C GLU A 183 21.67 -7.64 16.26
N LEU A 184 20.80 -7.50 15.26
CA LEU A 184 19.43 -7.03 15.43
C LEU A 184 18.57 -8.07 16.15
N VAL A 185 18.63 -9.31 15.69
CA VAL A 185 17.87 -10.44 16.25
C VAL A 185 18.33 -10.74 17.68
N SER A 186 19.65 -10.78 17.93
CA SER A 186 20.19 -11.17 19.25
C SER A 186 19.85 -10.20 20.38
N LYS A 187 19.61 -8.91 20.08
CA LYS A 187 19.37 -7.88 21.13
C LYS A 187 17.91 -7.70 21.50
N LYS A 188 16.97 -7.97 20.59
CA LYS A 188 15.53 -7.66 20.77
C LYS A 188 14.62 -8.89 20.79
N MET A 189 14.98 -9.96 20.10
CA MET A 189 14.06 -11.07 19.85
C MET A 189 13.99 -12.05 21.04
N ASP A 190 15.10 -12.33 21.72
CA ASP A 190 15.13 -13.32 22.81
C ASP A 190 14.30 -12.91 24.03
N SER A 191 14.34 -11.63 24.40
CA SER A 191 13.51 -11.08 25.49
C SER A 191 12.03 -10.94 25.09
N PHE A 192 11.75 -10.64 23.82
CA PHE A 192 10.38 -10.53 23.32
C PHE A 192 9.71 -11.90 23.15
N LEU A 193 10.39 -12.89 22.55
CA LEU A 193 9.86 -14.24 22.36
C LEU A 193 9.62 -14.96 23.69
N SER A 194 10.48 -14.74 24.68
CA SER A 194 10.25 -15.26 26.04
C SER A 194 9.04 -14.62 26.71
N SER A 195 8.78 -13.33 26.48
CA SER A 195 7.60 -12.62 26.99
C SER A 195 6.31 -13.00 26.27
N VAL A 196 6.31 -13.15 24.95
CA VAL A 196 5.13 -13.61 24.18
C VAL A 196 4.79 -15.06 24.51
N SER A 197 5.79 -15.91 24.75
CA SER A 197 5.56 -17.29 25.17
C SER A 197 4.92 -17.39 26.56
N SER A 198 5.14 -16.42 27.46
CA SER A 198 4.49 -16.39 28.78
C SER A 198 3.07 -15.81 28.75
N MET A 199 2.71 -15.03 27.71
CA MET A 199 1.38 -14.42 27.56
C MET A 199 0.31 -15.35 26.94
N ASN A 200 0.64 -16.59 26.57
CA ASN A 200 -0.32 -17.51 25.98
C ASN A 200 -1.31 -18.10 27.02
N GLN A 201 -2.53 -17.54 27.02
CA GLN A 201 -3.84 -18.18 27.24
C GLN A 201 -4.14 -18.98 28.52
N ARG A 202 -3.31 -18.93 29.58
CA ARG A 202 -3.63 -19.71 30.80
C ARG A 202 -4.46 -19.00 31.85
N GLU A 203 -4.49 -17.67 31.92
CA GLU A 203 -5.18 -16.98 33.03
C GLU A 203 -6.68 -16.75 32.82
N LEU A 204 -7.17 -16.64 31.59
CA LEU A 204 -8.58 -16.29 31.32
C LEU A 204 -9.50 -17.51 31.16
N LEU A 205 -8.93 -18.70 30.92
CA LEU A 205 -9.65 -19.97 30.78
C LEU A 205 -9.52 -20.88 32.03
N SER A 206 -8.74 -20.49 33.04
CA SER A 206 -8.61 -21.23 34.30
C SER A 206 -9.63 -20.77 35.36
N VAL A 207 -10.83 -20.39 34.92
CA VAL A 207 -11.93 -20.07 35.84
C VAL A 207 -12.56 -21.41 36.25
N ASP A 208 -12.81 -21.57 37.55
CA ASP A 208 -13.42 -22.79 38.10
C ASP A 208 -14.76 -23.10 37.42
N ASP A 209 -15.03 -24.38 37.17
CA ASP A 209 -16.24 -24.83 36.45
C ASP A 209 -17.54 -24.40 37.14
N SER A 210 -17.47 -24.06 38.44
CA SER A 210 -18.58 -23.49 39.21
C SER A 210 -19.19 -22.23 38.59
N VAL A 211 -18.43 -21.42 37.85
CA VAL A 211 -18.94 -20.20 37.18
C VAL A 211 -19.93 -20.52 36.05
N TYR A 212 -19.86 -21.74 35.48
CA TYR A 212 -20.80 -22.18 34.45
C TYR A 212 -22.02 -22.92 35.01
N MET A 213 -22.06 -23.19 36.32
CA MET A 213 -23.12 -23.96 36.95
C MET A 213 -24.23 -23.04 37.51
N PRO A 214 -25.47 -23.09 36.99
CA PRO A 214 -26.59 -22.35 37.58
C PRO A 214 -26.91 -22.88 38.99
N ASP A 215 -27.37 -21.99 39.88
CA ASP A 215 -27.64 -22.28 41.30
C ASP A 215 -26.43 -22.68 42.16
N HIS A 216 -25.19 -22.58 41.66
CA HIS A 216 -23.96 -22.92 42.40
C HIS A 216 -23.31 -21.73 43.14
N ASP A 217 -23.85 -20.52 42.98
CA ASP A 217 -23.34 -19.31 43.62
C ASP A 217 -23.47 -19.35 45.15
N GLN A 218 -22.33 -19.40 45.85
CA GLN A 218 -22.28 -19.28 47.32
C GLN A 218 -22.31 -17.81 47.81
N VAL A 219 -22.38 -16.85 46.88
CA VAL A 219 -22.36 -15.42 47.19
C VAL A 219 -23.74 -14.97 47.69
N PRO A 220 -23.84 -14.21 48.78
CA PRO A 220 -25.11 -13.71 49.28
C PRO A 220 -25.81 -12.79 48.27
N VAL A 221 -27.14 -12.88 48.22
CA VAL A 221 -28.02 -12.10 47.34
C VAL A 221 -27.87 -10.60 47.63
N ASN A 222 -27.57 -9.80 46.61
CA ASN A 222 -27.53 -8.35 46.75
C ASN A 222 -28.92 -7.72 46.59
N ARG A 223 -29.51 -7.28 47.71
CA ARG A 223 -30.88 -6.72 47.75
C ARG A 223 -30.94 -5.20 47.56
N THR A 224 -29.79 -4.53 47.45
CA THR A 224 -29.71 -3.06 47.35
C THR A 224 -29.46 -2.56 45.93
N LEU A 225 -29.43 -3.47 44.94
CA LEU A 225 -29.25 -3.13 43.55
C LEU A 225 -30.37 -2.20 43.05
N ILE A 226 -29.98 -1.21 42.25
CA ILE A 226 -30.86 -0.26 41.55
C ILE A 226 -30.75 -0.38 40.04
N GLN A 227 -29.84 -1.24 39.56
CA GLN A 227 -29.67 -1.60 38.16
C GLN A 227 -29.33 -3.08 38.08
N LYS A 228 -29.94 -3.78 37.12
CA LYS A 228 -29.62 -5.17 36.82
C LYS A 228 -29.83 -5.46 35.34
N ALA A 229 -29.01 -6.35 34.80
CA ALA A 229 -29.10 -6.82 33.43
C ALA A 229 -28.81 -8.33 33.41
N GLY A 230 -29.51 -9.07 32.56
CA GLY A 230 -29.40 -10.52 32.49
C GLY A 230 -30.48 -11.16 31.64
N TYR A 231 -30.32 -12.47 31.38
CA TYR A 231 -31.32 -13.22 30.63
C TYR A 231 -32.48 -13.65 31.53
N LEU A 232 -33.71 -13.42 31.06
CA LEU A 232 -34.92 -13.94 31.68
C LEU A 232 -35.78 -14.63 30.62
N ASN A 233 -36.60 -15.60 31.03
CA ASN A 233 -37.63 -16.14 30.16
C ASN A 233 -38.93 -15.38 30.40
N ILE A 234 -39.52 -14.81 29.33
CA ILE A 234 -40.82 -14.14 29.40
C ILE A 234 -41.93 -15.07 28.94
N ARG A 235 -43.03 -15.10 29.69
CA ARG A 235 -44.23 -15.87 29.33
C ARG A 235 -45.09 -15.08 28.35
N ASN A 236 -45.31 -15.66 27.18
CA ASN A 236 -46.20 -15.14 26.15
C ASN A 236 -47.46 -16.00 26.08
N LYS A 237 -48.64 -15.36 26.06
CA LYS A 237 -49.93 -16.04 25.83
C LYS A 237 -50.18 -16.10 24.34
N THR A 238 -50.04 -17.27 23.72
CA THR A 238 -50.29 -17.47 22.29
C THR A 238 -51.67 -18.11 22.12
N GLY A 239 -52.72 -17.32 21.91
CA GLY A 239 -54.10 -17.84 21.77
C GLY A 239 -54.85 -18.01 23.10
N LEU A 240 -55.97 -18.76 23.09
CA LEU A 240 -56.88 -18.86 24.25
C LEU A 240 -56.37 -19.76 25.39
N VAL A 241 -55.50 -20.74 25.10
CA VAL A 241 -55.08 -21.77 26.08
C VAL A 241 -53.57 -22.08 26.03
N THR A 242 -52.86 -21.75 24.95
CA THR A 242 -51.43 -22.07 24.81
C THR A 242 -50.53 -20.93 25.28
N THR A 243 -49.43 -21.31 25.94
CA THR A 243 -48.41 -20.38 26.44
C THR A 243 -47.03 -20.79 25.92
N ALA A 244 -46.21 -19.79 25.63
CA ALA A 244 -44.84 -19.93 25.17
C ALA A 244 -43.88 -19.16 26.10
N TRP A 245 -42.62 -19.58 26.15
CA TRP A 245 -41.59 -18.95 26.98
C TRP A 245 -40.39 -18.61 26.11
N ASP A 246 -40.03 -17.33 26.05
CA ASP A 246 -38.94 -16.84 25.20
C ASP A 246 -37.80 -16.29 26.06
N ARG A 247 -36.56 -16.73 25.80
CA ARG A 247 -35.36 -16.25 26.49
C ARG A 247 -34.87 -14.95 25.84
N LEU A 248 -34.96 -13.84 26.56
CA LEU A 248 -34.53 -12.53 26.08
C LEU A 248 -33.62 -11.85 27.10
N PHE A 249 -32.82 -10.88 26.64
CA PHE A 249 -31.94 -10.11 27.53
C PHE A 249 -32.73 -8.92 28.08
N PHE A 250 -32.86 -8.83 29.40
CA PHE A 250 -33.54 -7.75 30.08
C PHE A 250 -32.53 -6.87 30.82
N PHE A 251 -32.80 -5.57 30.87
CA PHE A 251 -31.99 -4.63 31.63
C PHE A 251 -32.83 -3.45 32.10
N THR A 252 -32.46 -2.86 33.22
CA THR A 252 -33.13 -1.68 33.78
C THR A 252 -32.42 -0.41 33.35
N GLN A 253 -33.13 0.57 32.81
CA GLN A 253 -32.57 1.86 32.41
C GLN A 253 -33.54 3.00 32.69
N GLY A 254 -33.12 3.98 33.49
CA GLY A 254 -33.87 5.22 33.73
C GLY A 254 -35.29 4.98 34.27
N GLY A 255 -35.48 4.05 35.21
CA GLY A 255 -36.80 3.70 35.75
C GLY A 255 -37.61 2.71 34.91
N ASN A 256 -37.11 2.30 33.74
CA ASN A 256 -37.81 1.40 32.83
C ASN A 256 -37.18 0.01 32.77
N LEU A 257 -38.00 -1.00 32.51
CA LEU A 257 -37.56 -2.33 32.13
C LEU A 257 -37.46 -2.41 30.60
N MET A 258 -36.25 -2.64 30.12
CA MET A 258 -35.92 -2.78 28.71
C MET A 258 -35.70 -4.25 28.35
N CYS A 259 -35.91 -4.61 27.09
CA CYS A 259 -35.67 -5.94 26.56
C CYS A 259 -35.01 -5.89 25.18
N GLN A 260 -33.98 -6.70 24.99
CA GLN A 260 -33.25 -6.85 23.74
C GLN A 260 -33.22 -8.33 23.31
N PRO A 261 -33.83 -8.67 22.17
CA PRO A 261 -33.68 -9.98 21.57
C PRO A 261 -32.25 -10.26 21.09
N ARG A 262 -31.86 -11.53 21.09
CA ARG A 262 -30.57 -11.97 20.54
C ARG A 262 -30.51 -11.63 19.05
N GLY A 263 -29.52 -10.83 18.66
CA GLY A 263 -29.33 -10.37 17.27
C GLY A 263 -29.97 -9.03 16.93
N ALA A 264 -30.72 -8.41 17.84
CA ALA A 264 -31.22 -7.05 17.66
C ALA A 264 -30.13 -6.01 18.00
N VAL A 265 -30.04 -4.93 17.23
CA VAL A 265 -29.05 -3.85 17.42
C VAL A 265 -29.35 -3.00 18.66
N ALA A 266 -30.63 -2.87 19.05
CA ALA A 266 -31.06 -2.09 20.20
C ALA A 266 -32.21 -2.77 20.96
N GLY A 267 -32.30 -2.50 22.26
CA GLY A 267 -33.41 -2.94 23.13
C GLY A 267 -34.60 -1.98 23.10
N GLY A 268 -35.80 -2.54 23.24
CA GLY A 268 -37.06 -1.79 23.36
C GLY A 268 -37.53 -1.68 24.81
N MET A 269 -38.31 -0.65 25.11
CA MET A 269 -38.96 -0.50 26.42
C MET A 269 -40.14 -1.47 26.53
N VAL A 270 -40.17 -2.25 27.60
CA VAL A 270 -41.24 -3.23 27.87
C VAL A 270 -42.24 -2.69 28.89
N LEU A 271 -41.74 -2.09 29.97
CA LEU A 271 -42.58 -1.63 31.07
C LEU A 271 -41.92 -0.45 31.80
N ASP A 272 -42.73 0.57 32.09
CA ASP A 272 -42.38 1.61 33.07
C ASP A 272 -42.55 1.05 34.48
N LEU A 273 -41.48 1.03 35.26
CA LEU A 273 -41.48 0.43 36.60
C LEU A 273 -42.04 1.37 37.67
N ASP A 274 -42.35 2.63 37.35
CA ASP A 274 -42.87 3.58 38.32
C ASP A 274 -44.15 3.05 39.00
N ASN A 275 -44.12 2.97 40.33
CA ASN A 275 -45.17 2.41 41.18
C ASN A 275 -45.65 0.99 40.77
N SER A 276 -44.85 0.23 40.02
CA SER A 276 -45.18 -1.16 39.65
C SER A 276 -45.03 -2.10 40.84
N SER A 277 -45.89 -3.11 40.95
CA SER A 277 -45.77 -4.15 41.98
C SER A 277 -45.04 -5.37 41.41
N VAL A 278 -44.04 -5.89 42.13
CA VAL A 278 -43.26 -7.08 41.74
C VAL A 278 -43.45 -8.15 42.80
N MET A 279 -43.98 -9.32 42.41
CA MET A 279 -44.31 -10.39 43.34
C MET A 279 -43.84 -11.75 42.84
N ALA A 280 -43.42 -12.60 43.77
CA ALA A 280 -43.20 -14.02 43.56
C ALA A 280 -44.51 -14.72 43.16
N ILE A 281 -44.48 -15.60 42.16
CA ILE A 281 -45.67 -16.38 41.75
C ILE A 281 -45.33 -17.82 41.45
N GLU A 282 -46.29 -18.72 41.68
CA GLU A 282 -46.26 -20.08 41.13
C GLU A 282 -46.92 -20.06 39.74
N CYS A 283 -46.19 -20.51 38.72
CA CYS A 283 -46.68 -20.53 37.34
C CYS A 283 -46.21 -21.80 36.63
N GLU A 284 -47.15 -22.62 36.15
CA GLU A 284 -46.87 -23.80 35.31
C GLU A 284 -45.80 -24.75 35.89
N ASP A 285 -45.71 -24.88 37.23
CA ASP A 285 -44.68 -25.66 37.94
C ASP A 285 -43.22 -25.27 37.59
N ARG A 286 -43.02 -24.03 37.12
CA ARG A 286 -41.69 -23.50 36.79
C ARG A 286 -41.07 -22.80 37.99
N ARG A 287 -39.83 -23.17 38.29
CA ARG A 287 -39.01 -22.54 39.34
C ARG A 287 -38.74 -21.07 39.02
N TYR A 288 -38.64 -20.25 40.06
CA TYR A 288 -38.14 -18.87 40.00
C TYR A 288 -38.95 -17.92 39.11
N CYS A 289 -40.27 -18.09 39.11
CA CYS A 289 -41.19 -17.20 38.40
C CYS A 289 -41.62 -16.03 39.27
N PHE A 290 -41.65 -14.84 38.68
CA PHE A 290 -42.17 -13.62 39.31
C PHE A 290 -43.01 -12.83 38.32
N GLN A 291 -43.90 -12.01 38.85
CA GLN A 291 -44.83 -11.19 38.08
C GLN A 291 -44.61 -9.73 38.38
N ILE A 292 -44.54 -8.92 37.33
CA ILE A 292 -44.56 -7.46 37.42
C ILE A 292 -45.93 -7.00 36.95
N THR A 293 -46.57 -6.16 37.74
CA THR A 293 -47.88 -5.58 37.41
C THR A 293 -47.80 -4.08 37.48
N SER A 294 -48.22 -3.41 36.41
CA SER A 294 -48.28 -1.95 36.34
C SER A 294 -49.29 -1.37 37.33
N PRO A 295 -49.16 -0.09 37.74
CA PRO A 295 -50.05 0.55 38.72
C PRO A 295 -51.54 0.48 38.37
N ASN A 296 -51.87 0.52 37.07
CA ASN A 296 -53.23 0.47 36.56
C ASN A 296 -53.78 -0.96 36.38
N GLY A 297 -53.00 -1.99 36.71
CA GLY A 297 -53.34 -3.41 36.55
C GLY A 297 -53.49 -3.91 35.10
N LYS A 298 -53.32 -3.05 34.09
CA LYS A 298 -53.57 -3.38 32.67
C LYS A 298 -52.47 -4.22 32.05
N THR A 299 -51.22 -3.98 32.42
CA THR A 299 -50.07 -4.72 31.91
C THR A 299 -49.49 -5.58 33.01
N SER A 300 -49.35 -6.87 32.72
CA SER A 300 -48.69 -7.79 33.62
C SER A 300 -47.76 -8.73 32.87
N LEU A 301 -46.53 -8.79 33.32
CA LEU A 301 -45.45 -9.59 32.75
C LEU A 301 -45.11 -10.71 33.73
N ILE A 302 -45.01 -11.94 33.23
CA ILE A 302 -44.51 -13.07 33.99
C ILE A 302 -43.13 -13.42 33.45
N LEU A 303 -42.14 -13.38 34.32
CA LEU A 303 -40.73 -13.60 34.03
C LEU A 303 -40.19 -14.75 34.87
N GLN A 304 -39.18 -15.43 34.36
CA GLN A 304 -38.50 -16.53 35.04
C GLN A 304 -36.98 -16.31 35.01
N ALA A 305 -36.36 -16.40 36.18
CA ALA A 305 -34.90 -16.35 36.35
C ALA A 305 -34.27 -17.76 36.32
N GLU A 306 -32.95 -17.82 36.08
CA GLU A 306 -32.23 -19.09 35.95
C GLU A 306 -31.69 -19.65 37.28
N SER A 307 -31.56 -18.81 38.31
CA SER A 307 -31.11 -19.22 39.64
C SER A 307 -31.89 -18.53 40.76
N LYS A 308 -31.86 -19.11 41.97
CA LYS A 308 -32.47 -18.52 43.16
C LYS A 308 -31.90 -17.13 43.49
N LYS A 309 -30.60 -16.95 43.30
CA LYS A 309 -29.94 -15.65 43.52
C LYS A 309 -30.45 -14.62 42.53
N GLU A 310 -30.40 -14.93 41.23
CA GLU A 310 -30.90 -14.03 40.18
C GLU A 310 -32.37 -13.67 40.43
N TYR A 311 -33.19 -14.67 40.76
CA TYR A 311 -34.60 -14.49 41.11
C TYR A 311 -34.84 -13.46 42.23
N GLU A 312 -34.14 -13.60 43.36
CA GLU A 312 -34.28 -12.67 44.48
C GLU A 312 -33.74 -11.27 44.13
N GLU A 313 -32.60 -11.19 43.44
CA GLU A 313 -32.01 -9.91 43.03
C GLU A 313 -32.88 -9.16 42.03
N TRP A 314 -33.50 -9.84 41.06
CA TRP A 314 -34.45 -9.23 40.13
C TRP A 314 -35.66 -8.65 40.86
N ILE A 315 -36.27 -9.40 41.78
CA ILE A 315 -37.41 -8.90 42.57
C ILE A 315 -37.03 -7.69 43.42
N CYS A 316 -35.87 -7.74 44.10
CA CYS A 316 -35.40 -6.63 44.93
C CYS A 316 -35.09 -5.39 44.08
N THR A 317 -34.35 -5.55 42.98
CA THR A 317 -33.98 -4.43 42.10
C THR A 317 -35.20 -3.73 41.53
N LEU A 318 -36.16 -4.49 41.01
CA LEU A 318 -37.36 -3.91 40.41
C LEU A 318 -38.25 -3.21 41.46
N ASN A 319 -38.35 -3.75 42.68
CA ASN A 319 -39.04 -3.08 43.79
C ASN A 319 -38.32 -1.80 44.25
N ASN A 320 -36.98 -1.79 44.23
CA ASN A 320 -36.18 -0.61 44.55
C ASN A 320 -36.42 0.50 43.51
N ILE A 321 -36.46 0.14 42.23
CA ILE A 321 -36.75 1.08 41.14
C ILE A 321 -38.18 1.61 41.23
N SER A 322 -39.16 0.74 41.47
CA SER A 322 -40.58 1.13 41.59
C SER A 322 -40.84 2.18 42.68
N ARG A 323 -40.06 2.14 43.77
CA ARG A 323 -40.10 3.14 44.85
C ARG A 323 -39.29 4.40 44.56
N GLN A 324 -38.91 4.62 43.30
CA GLN A 324 -38.13 5.76 42.83
C GLN A 324 -36.78 5.96 43.56
N ILE A 325 -36.19 4.89 44.12
CA ILE A 325 -34.92 4.97 44.86
C ILE A 325 -33.79 5.46 43.95
N TYR A 326 -33.85 5.13 42.65
CA TYR A 326 -32.85 5.53 41.65
C TYR A 326 -32.79 7.04 41.38
N LEU A 327 -33.79 7.82 41.80
CA LEU A 327 -33.83 9.28 41.68
C LEU A 327 -33.28 10.00 42.93
N THR A 328 -32.85 9.26 43.96
CA THR A 328 -32.40 9.83 45.23
C THR A 328 -30.88 10.05 45.25
N ASP A 329 -30.40 11.10 45.92
CA ASP A 329 -28.97 11.45 46.01
C ASP A 329 -28.08 10.37 46.65
N ASN A 330 -28.65 9.51 47.52
CA ASN A 330 -27.98 8.35 48.10
C ASN A 330 -28.89 7.11 48.03
N PRO A 331 -28.94 6.43 46.87
CA PRO A 331 -29.88 5.35 46.62
C PRO A 331 -29.57 4.10 47.46
N GLU A 332 -28.28 3.84 47.73
CA GLU A 332 -27.84 2.68 48.52
C GLU A 332 -28.29 2.79 49.98
N ALA A 333 -28.11 3.95 50.62
CA ALA A 333 -28.56 4.15 51.99
C ALA A 333 -30.09 4.04 52.13
N VAL A 334 -30.84 4.52 51.12
CA VAL A 334 -32.30 4.41 51.09
C VAL A 334 -32.74 2.95 50.92
N ALA A 335 -32.11 2.20 50.01
CA ALA A 335 -32.37 0.78 49.82
C ALA A 335 -32.10 -0.04 51.09
N ILE A 336 -30.99 0.23 51.78
CA ILE A 336 -30.66 -0.41 53.07
C ILE A 336 -31.72 -0.09 54.13
N ARG A 337 -32.14 1.18 54.29
CA ARG A 337 -33.18 1.56 55.27
C ARG A 337 -34.53 0.91 55.00
N LEU A 338 -34.97 0.91 53.73
CA LEU A 338 -36.23 0.28 53.33
C LEU A 338 -36.17 -1.24 53.54
N HIS A 339 -35.04 -1.86 53.24
CA HIS A 339 -34.82 -3.28 53.48
C HIS A 339 -34.87 -3.61 54.99
N GLN A 340 -34.18 -2.82 55.81
CA GLN A 340 -34.18 -2.97 57.27
C GLN A 340 -35.58 -2.77 57.86
N THR A 341 -36.34 -1.79 57.35
CA THR A 341 -37.74 -1.54 57.77
C THR A 341 -38.65 -2.71 57.39
N ALA A 342 -38.47 -3.31 56.20
CA ALA A 342 -39.23 -4.48 55.77
C ALA A 342 -38.92 -5.72 56.62
N LEU A 343 -37.66 -5.93 57.02
CA LEU A 343 -37.27 -7.01 57.93
C LEU A 343 -37.82 -6.80 59.35
N GLN A 344 -37.83 -5.56 59.84
CA GLN A 344 -38.40 -5.20 61.14
C GLN A 344 -39.93 -5.33 61.17
N ALA A 345 -40.62 -5.09 60.05
CA ALA A 345 -42.06 -5.29 59.93
C ALA A 345 -42.49 -6.78 59.95
N VAL A 346 -41.55 -7.70 59.66
CA VAL A 346 -41.80 -9.15 59.59
C VAL A 346 -41.25 -9.88 60.84
N THR A 347 -40.68 -9.17 61.82
CA THR A 347 -40.17 -9.74 63.07
C THR A 347 -40.96 -9.19 64.28
N PRO A 348 -41.49 -10.02 65.19
CA PRO A 348 -42.21 -9.54 66.37
C PRO A 348 -41.26 -8.79 67.32
N ILE A 349 -41.69 -7.61 67.76
CA ILE A 349 -40.90 -6.64 68.55
C ILE A 349 -40.71 -7.11 69.99
N THR A 350 -39.45 -7.25 70.44
CA THR A 350 -39.08 -7.10 71.86
C THR A 350 -37.93 -6.09 72.00
N SER A 351 -38.31 -4.87 72.43
CA SER A 351 -37.60 -3.89 73.27
C SER A 351 -36.08 -4.01 73.48
N PHE A 352 -35.32 -2.93 73.22
CA PHE A 352 -34.91 -1.91 74.21
C PHE A 352 -34.06 -0.81 73.56
N GLU A 353 -34.37 0.44 73.90
CA GLU A 353 -33.80 1.69 73.40
C GLU A 353 -32.38 1.98 73.93
N LYS A 354 -31.58 2.75 73.16
CA LYS A 354 -30.85 3.91 73.72
C LYS A 354 -30.42 4.94 72.66
N ARG A 355 -30.96 6.16 72.79
CA ARG A 355 -30.51 7.48 72.28
C ARG A 355 -29.12 7.83 72.87
N ALA A 356 -28.32 8.84 72.47
CA ALA A 356 -28.25 9.96 71.50
C ALA A 356 -26.73 10.31 71.38
N GLU A 357 -26.19 11.07 70.42
CA GLU A 357 -26.03 12.55 70.30
C GLU A 357 -24.96 12.75 69.18
N GLY A 358 -24.82 13.82 68.38
CA GLY A 358 -25.45 15.13 68.34
C GLY A 358 -24.50 16.29 67.97
N SER A 359 -23.84 16.29 66.78
CA SER A 359 -23.40 17.50 66.00
C SER A 359 -22.47 18.59 66.67
N PRO A 360 -22.20 19.77 66.05
CA PRO A 360 -21.30 20.12 64.92
C PRO A 360 -20.25 21.23 65.31
N ASN A 361 -19.38 21.77 64.43
CA ASN A 361 -19.52 23.06 63.68
C ASN A 361 -18.11 23.60 63.23
N PRO A 362 -17.92 24.80 62.59
CA PRO A 362 -17.25 24.95 61.28
C PRO A 362 -16.21 26.13 61.21
N ASP A 363 -15.97 26.65 59.99
CA ASP A 363 -15.38 27.95 59.58
C ASP A 363 -13.86 28.06 59.31
N ARG A 364 -13.51 28.52 58.08
CA ARG A 364 -12.92 29.87 57.80
C ARG A 364 -12.52 30.14 56.32
N ALA A 365 -13.24 31.09 55.71
CA ALA A 365 -12.92 32.18 54.74
C ALA A 365 -11.80 32.13 53.63
N LYS A 366 -12.23 32.18 52.34
CA LYS A 366 -12.12 33.22 51.23
C LYS A 366 -10.81 34.07 51.01
N PRO A 367 -10.61 34.81 49.86
CA PRO A 367 -10.79 34.56 48.40
C PRO A 367 -9.73 35.24 47.43
N SER A 368 -9.94 35.15 46.09
CA SER A 368 -9.47 36.01 44.95
C SER A 368 -8.01 35.82 44.42
N SER A 369 -7.62 35.95 43.13
CA SER A 369 -8.24 36.41 41.86
C SER A 369 -7.43 35.95 40.60
N VAL A 370 -8.16 35.58 39.54
CA VAL A 370 -7.96 35.68 38.07
C VAL A 370 -6.57 36.00 37.46
N ALA A 371 -6.12 35.13 36.54
CA ALA A 371 -5.51 35.53 35.26
C ALA A 371 -5.74 34.45 34.19
N SER A 372 -6.44 34.81 33.12
CA SER A 372 -6.79 34.03 31.93
C SER A 372 -5.63 33.95 30.92
N ARG A 373 -5.43 32.76 30.33
CA ARG A 373 -4.59 32.56 29.13
C ARG A 373 -5.32 31.63 28.16
N GLU A 374 -5.61 32.15 26.97
CA GLU A 374 -6.09 31.43 25.80
C GLU A 374 -5.02 30.43 25.30
N PRO A 375 -5.41 29.25 24.76
CA PRO A 375 -4.49 28.40 24.02
C PRO A 375 -4.45 28.79 22.54
N GLN A 376 -3.22 28.93 22.03
CA GLN A 376 -2.91 29.14 20.62
C GLN A 376 -3.31 27.93 19.77
N LYS A 377 -3.92 28.22 18.61
CA LYS A 377 -4.40 27.28 17.59
C LYS A 377 -3.22 26.74 16.78
N ALA A 378 -3.01 25.42 16.80
CA ALA A 378 -2.12 24.70 15.89
C ALA A 378 -2.75 24.62 14.47
N PRO A 379 -1.96 24.45 13.39
CA PRO A 379 -2.49 24.46 12.03
C PRO A 379 -3.37 23.22 11.79
N ALA A 380 -4.56 23.44 11.25
CA ALA A 380 -5.57 22.40 11.02
C ALA A 380 -5.13 21.42 9.92
N THR A 381 -5.11 20.14 10.25
CA THR A 381 -5.10 19.03 9.31
C THR A 381 -6.43 19.04 8.55
N LEU A 382 -6.40 18.97 7.21
CA LEU A 382 -7.61 18.89 6.38
C LEU A 382 -8.25 17.50 6.53
N GLU A 383 -9.55 17.44 6.78
CA GLU A 383 -10.33 16.20 6.83
C GLU A 383 -10.46 15.57 5.43
N PRO A 384 -10.59 14.23 5.28
CA PRO A 384 -10.63 13.54 3.99
C PRO A 384 -11.73 14.04 3.04
N GLU A 385 -12.81 14.59 3.60
CA GLU A 385 -14.01 15.04 2.87
C GLU A 385 -13.80 16.38 2.14
N ASP A 386 -12.74 17.13 2.45
CA ASP A 386 -12.43 18.44 1.83
C ASP A 386 -11.48 18.34 0.62
N LEU A 387 -10.95 17.15 0.34
CA LEU A 387 -9.92 16.91 -0.68
C LEU A 387 -10.45 16.97 -2.12
N ILE A 388 -11.73 16.63 -2.30
CA ILE A 388 -12.43 16.61 -3.59
C ILE A 388 -13.76 17.33 -3.44
N VAL A 389 -14.08 18.25 -4.34
CA VAL A 389 -15.32 19.02 -4.27
C VAL A 389 -16.50 18.09 -4.57
N PRO A 390 -17.55 18.06 -3.72
CA PRO A 390 -18.78 17.35 -4.04
C PRO A 390 -19.34 17.81 -5.40
N GLY A 391 -19.60 16.87 -6.31
CA GLY A 391 -20.09 17.15 -7.67
C GLY A 391 -19.02 17.33 -8.76
N THR A 392 -17.73 17.08 -8.46
CA THR A 392 -16.68 17.08 -9.47
C THR A 392 -16.92 16.00 -10.54
N PRO A 393 -16.92 16.34 -11.85
CA PRO A 393 -17.17 15.36 -12.91
C PRO A 393 -16.04 14.33 -13.00
N ILE A 394 -16.43 13.06 -13.19
CA ILE A 394 -15.50 11.94 -13.43
C ILE A 394 -15.50 11.62 -14.92
N GLN A 395 -14.32 11.59 -15.52
CA GLN A 395 -14.13 11.26 -16.93
C GLN A 395 -13.71 9.79 -17.07
N PHE A 396 -14.46 9.01 -17.86
CA PHE A 396 -14.21 7.57 -18.06
C PHE A 396 -13.48 7.23 -19.38
N ASP A 397 -13.36 8.21 -20.28
CA ASP A 397 -12.71 8.06 -21.58
C ASP A 397 -11.54 9.04 -21.74
N ILE A 398 -10.34 8.53 -22.04
CA ILE A 398 -9.21 9.35 -22.48
C ILE A 398 -9.36 9.57 -23.99
N VAL A 399 -10.22 10.52 -24.38
CA VAL A 399 -10.26 11.04 -25.74
C VAL A 399 -10.42 12.55 -25.64
N LEU A 400 -9.38 13.30 -26.05
CA LEU A 400 -9.48 14.74 -26.24
C LEU A 400 -9.62 15.08 -27.73
N PRO A 401 -10.20 16.26 -28.04
CA PRO A 401 -10.61 16.64 -29.39
C PRO A 401 -9.44 16.72 -30.36
N VAL A 402 -9.77 16.54 -31.64
CA VAL A 402 -8.92 16.48 -32.85
C VAL A 402 -7.95 17.66 -33.06
N SER A 403 -7.88 18.64 -32.15
CA SER A 403 -7.11 19.87 -32.31
C SER A 403 -5.58 19.68 -32.22
N GLU A 404 -5.06 18.62 -31.60
CA GLU A 404 -3.60 18.38 -31.49
C GLU A 404 -3.01 17.58 -32.66
N PHE A 405 -3.84 17.02 -33.57
CA PHE A 405 -3.35 16.30 -34.75
C PHE A 405 -2.70 17.21 -35.81
N LEU A 406 -2.92 18.53 -35.72
CA LEU A 406 -2.42 19.51 -36.69
C LEU A 406 -1.05 20.10 -36.32
N ASP A 407 -0.68 20.17 -35.04
CA ASP A 407 0.61 20.77 -34.64
C ASP A 407 1.79 19.79 -34.70
N GLN A 408 1.55 18.47 -34.56
CA GLN A 408 2.63 17.47 -34.70
C GLN A 408 3.02 17.20 -36.15
N ASN A 409 2.13 17.46 -37.12
CA ASN A 409 2.41 17.16 -38.54
C ASN A 409 3.18 18.27 -39.28
N ARG A 410 3.43 19.44 -38.67
CA ARG A 410 4.25 20.50 -39.27
C ARG A 410 5.73 20.49 -38.85
N ALA A 411 6.08 19.77 -37.79
CA ALA A 411 7.46 19.70 -37.29
C ALA A 411 8.08 18.30 -37.45
N GLY A 412 8.35 17.92 -38.71
CA GLY A 412 9.46 17.04 -39.06
C GLY A 412 9.51 15.64 -38.45
N ALA A 413 8.87 14.68 -39.12
CA ALA A 413 8.97 13.22 -38.92
C ALA A 413 10.37 12.58 -39.15
N ARG A 414 11.47 13.33 -38.97
CA ARG A 414 12.85 12.82 -39.10
C ARG A 414 13.66 12.85 -37.80
N SER A 415 13.14 13.42 -36.71
CA SER A 415 13.91 13.58 -35.46
C SER A 415 13.51 12.66 -34.31
N GLU A 416 12.32 12.05 -34.33
CA GLU A 416 11.82 11.28 -33.16
C GLU A 416 12.42 9.87 -33.02
N VAL A 417 12.81 9.23 -34.13
CA VAL A 417 13.41 7.87 -34.09
C VAL A 417 14.79 7.88 -33.39
N LYS A 418 15.46 9.03 -33.31
CA LYS A 418 16.77 9.15 -32.63
C LYS A 418 16.66 9.29 -31.10
N HIS A 419 15.51 9.70 -30.56
CA HIS A 419 15.35 9.89 -29.11
C HIS A 419 14.83 8.65 -28.38
N GLN A 420 14.24 7.68 -29.08
CA GLN A 420 13.72 6.45 -28.48
C GLN A 420 14.81 5.50 -27.95
N LEU A 421 16.04 5.56 -28.46
CA LEU A 421 17.14 4.67 -28.02
C LEU A 421 17.96 5.21 -26.83
N ASN A 422 17.69 6.42 -26.34
CA ASN A 422 18.58 7.13 -25.40
C ASN A 422 17.99 7.35 -23.99
N SER A 423 16.87 6.72 -23.64
CA SER A 423 16.32 6.79 -22.28
C SER A 423 16.82 5.61 -21.44
N LEU A 424 17.63 5.90 -20.42
CA LEU A 424 18.15 4.95 -19.42
C LEU A 424 17.06 4.11 -18.73
N LEU A 425 15.81 4.57 -18.79
CA LEU A 425 14.64 3.88 -18.30
C LEU A 425 13.58 3.85 -19.40
N GLN A 426 13.15 2.64 -19.78
CA GLN A 426 11.99 2.40 -20.63
C GLN A 426 11.32 1.11 -20.17
N GLN A 427 10.21 1.24 -19.43
CA GLN A 427 9.45 0.10 -18.95
C GLN A 427 7.98 0.25 -19.33
N VAL A 428 7.35 -0.85 -19.73
CA VAL A 428 5.98 -0.87 -20.26
C VAL A 428 5.12 -1.79 -19.41
N PHE A 429 3.94 -1.31 -19.02
CA PHE A 429 2.96 -2.03 -18.21
C PHE A 429 1.63 -2.10 -18.94
N ALA A 430 0.95 -3.24 -18.88
CA ALA A 430 -0.42 -3.36 -19.38
C ALA A 430 -1.39 -2.84 -18.31
N VAL A 431 -2.10 -1.76 -18.63
CA VAL A 431 -3.04 -1.09 -17.73
C VAL A 431 -4.39 -0.84 -18.41
N ARG A 432 -5.41 -0.60 -17.60
CA ARG A 432 -6.75 -0.19 -18.00
C ARG A 432 -7.07 1.11 -17.29
N PHE A 433 -7.39 2.14 -18.05
CA PHE A 433 -7.83 3.40 -17.48
C PHE A 433 -9.22 3.22 -16.85
N LEU A 434 -9.35 3.61 -15.58
CA LEU A 434 -10.61 3.51 -14.84
C LEU A 434 -11.34 4.84 -14.80
N GLY A 435 -10.62 5.95 -14.68
CA GLY A 435 -11.19 7.29 -14.74
C GLY A 435 -10.21 8.36 -14.27
N SER A 436 -10.56 9.62 -14.52
CA SER A 436 -9.85 10.78 -14.03
C SER A 436 -10.80 11.83 -13.47
N MET A 437 -10.32 12.60 -12.50
CA MET A 437 -11.09 13.69 -11.92
C MET A 437 -10.19 14.81 -11.40
N ALA A 438 -10.73 16.04 -11.37
CA ALA A 438 -10.05 17.19 -10.80
C ALA A 438 -10.01 17.11 -9.26
N VAL A 439 -8.95 17.61 -8.65
CA VAL A 439 -8.76 17.61 -7.18
C VAL A 439 -8.18 18.94 -6.70
N ARG A 440 -8.43 19.31 -5.45
CA ARG A 440 -7.98 20.59 -4.88
C ARG A 440 -6.55 20.55 -4.32
N ALA A 441 -6.12 19.39 -3.85
CA ALA A 441 -4.79 19.19 -3.27
C ALA A 441 -4.00 18.21 -4.13
N GLY A 442 -2.78 18.60 -4.54
CA GLY A 442 -1.90 17.74 -5.34
C GLY A 442 -0.67 17.22 -4.63
N HIS A 443 -0.52 17.50 -3.34
CA HIS A 443 0.69 17.20 -2.57
C HIS A 443 0.54 16.02 -1.61
N THR A 444 -0.65 15.44 -1.50
CA THR A 444 -1.01 14.37 -0.55
C THR A 444 -1.44 13.11 -1.31
N GLN A 445 -1.07 11.93 -0.78
CA GLN A 445 -1.42 10.64 -1.40
C GLN A 445 -2.86 10.23 -1.06
N GLU A 446 -3.42 10.74 0.03
CA GLU A 446 -4.79 10.54 0.48
C GLU A 446 -5.82 10.89 -0.61
N VAL A 447 -5.51 11.91 -1.41
CA VAL A 447 -6.32 12.37 -2.55
C VAL A 447 -6.45 11.28 -3.62
N ILE A 448 -5.40 10.48 -3.81
CA ILE A 448 -5.40 9.39 -4.79
C ILE A 448 -6.33 8.26 -4.32
N TYR A 449 -6.30 7.91 -3.04
CA TYR A 449 -7.18 6.89 -2.47
C TYR A 449 -8.64 7.29 -2.52
N GLU A 450 -8.94 8.55 -2.20
CA GLU A 450 -10.29 9.07 -2.28
C GLU A 450 -10.79 9.13 -3.74
N ALA A 451 -9.94 9.54 -4.68
CA ALA A 451 -10.26 9.51 -6.11
C ALA A 451 -10.49 8.07 -6.62
N MET A 452 -9.70 7.09 -6.18
CA MET A 452 -9.93 5.66 -6.49
C MET A 452 -11.31 5.23 -6.02
N ARG A 453 -11.67 5.55 -4.77
CA ARG A 453 -12.98 5.21 -4.18
C ARG A 453 -14.13 5.80 -4.99
N GLN A 454 -14.06 7.09 -5.34
CA GLN A 454 -15.09 7.79 -6.10
C GLN A 454 -15.20 7.29 -7.54
N VAL A 455 -14.07 7.07 -8.24
CA VAL A 455 -14.05 6.52 -9.61
C VAL A 455 -14.67 5.12 -9.63
N LEU A 456 -14.29 4.23 -8.71
CA LEU A 456 -14.84 2.87 -8.67
C LEU A 456 -16.33 2.86 -8.32
N ALA A 457 -16.76 3.67 -7.33
CA ALA A 457 -18.16 3.82 -6.98
C ALA A 457 -18.99 4.33 -8.16
N ALA A 458 -18.50 5.36 -8.87
CA ALA A 458 -19.18 5.92 -10.04
C ALA A 458 -19.28 4.91 -11.19
N ARG A 459 -18.21 4.14 -11.46
CA ARG A 459 -18.27 3.04 -12.46
C ARG A 459 -19.32 1.99 -12.12
N ALA A 460 -19.46 1.64 -10.84
CA ALA A 460 -20.47 0.70 -10.37
C ALA A 460 -21.90 1.26 -10.52
N ILE A 461 -22.11 2.51 -10.09
CA ILE A 461 -23.41 3.20 -10.19
C ILE A 461 -23.86 3.35 -11.65
N HIS A 462 -22.94 3.71 -12.54
CA HIS A 462 -23.23 3.95 -13.96
C HIS A 462 -23.09 2.69 -14.83
N ASN A 463 -22.89 1.50 -14.24
CA ASN A 463 -22.74 0.23 -14.96
C ASN A 463 -21.68 0.25 -16.07
N ILE A 464 -20.57 0.95 -15.83
CA ILE A 464 -19.47 1.09 -16.79
C ILE A 464 -18.48 -0.06 -16.60
N PHE A 465 -18.76 -1.18 -17.26
CA PHE A 465 -17.92 -2.39 -17.16
C PHE A 465 -16.81 -2.44 -18.21
N LYS A 466 -16.97 -1.73 -19.33
CA LYS A 466 -16.00 -1.75 -20.42
C LYS A 466 -14.76 -0.92 -20.03
N THR A 467 -13.60 -1.55 -20.11
CA THR A 467 -12.29 -0.93 -19.95
C THR A 467 -11.41 -1.31 -21.13
N THR A 468 -10.61 -0.37 -21.61
CA THR A 468 -9.70 -0.59 -22.76
C THR A 468 -8.29 -0.79 -22.25
N GLU A 469 -7.66 -1.90 -22.61
CA GLU A 469 -6.26 -2.16 -22.29
C GLU A 469 -5.34 -1.21 -23.08
N SER A 470 -4.33 -0.66 -22.40
CA SER A 470 -3.33 0.24 -22.94
C SER A 470 -1.95 -0.11 -22.37
N HIS A 471 -0.90 0.16 -23.14
CA HIS A 471 0.47 0.05 -22.69
C HIS A 471 0.90 1.38 -22.03
N LEU A 472 1.07 1.38 -20.71
CA LEU A 472 1.64 2.49 -19.96
C LEU A 472 3.17 2.38 -19.99
N MET A 473 3.81 3.23 -20.79
CA MET A 473 5.26 3.33 -20.90
C MET A 473 5.78 4.43 -19.99
N VAL A 474 6.64 4.08 -19.05
CA VAL A 474 7.34 5.01 -18.16
C VAL A 474 8.78 5.18 -18.66
N THR A 475 9.19 6.44 -18.87
CA THR A 475 10.56 6.80 -19.22
C THR A 475 11.15 7.75 -18.17
N SER A 476 12.43 8.15 -18.32
CA SER A 476 13.03 9.15 -17.44
C SER A 476 12.48 10.57 -17.62
N THR A 477 11.54 10.80 -18.54
CA THR A 477 11.03 12.15 -18.86
C THR A 477 9.51 12.22 -18.96
N CYS A 478 8.82 11.12 -19.31
CA CYS A 478 7.38 11.13 -19.53
C CYS A 478 6.75 9.76 -19.22
N ILE A 479 5.44 9.77 -18.97
CA ILE A 479 4.56 8.61 -18.91
C ILE A 479 3.64 8.66 -20.13
N ARG A 480 3.58 7.60 -20.94
CA ARG A 480 2.74 7.54 -22.14
C ARG A 480 1.77 6.38 -22.08
N LEU A 481 0.54 6.60 -22.51
CA LEU A 481 -0.41 5.53 -22.78
C LEU A 481 -0.41 5.25 -24.28
N ILE A 482 -0.11 4.02 -24.66
CA ILE A 482 0.04 3.58 -26.03
C ILE A 482 -1.04 2.54 -26.31
N ASP A 483 -1.69 2.64 -27.46
CA ASP A 483 -2.59 1.60 -27.92
C ASP A 483 -1.80 0.32 -28.27
N PRO A 484 -2.14 -0.85 -27.69
CA PRO A 484 -1.36 -2.06 -27.90
C PRO A 484 -1.45 -2.57 -29.35
N GLN A 485 -2.56 -2.29 -30.05
CA GLN A 485 -2.78 -2.75 -31.42
C GLN A 485 -2.15 -1.81 -32.45
N THR A 486 -2.38 -0.50 -32.32
CA THR A 486 -1.92 0.48 -33.32
C THR A 486 -0.54 1.07 -33.01
N GLN A 487 -0.02 0.86 -31.80
CA GLN A 487 1.21 1.49 -31.29
C GLN A 487 1.16 3.03 -31.28
N VAL A 488 -0.03 3.62 -31.43
CA VAL A 488 -0.24 5.06 -31.36
C VAL A 488 -0.27 5.51 -29.90
N THR A 489 0.43 6.59 -29.59
CA THR A 489 0.36 7.21 -28.25
C THR A 489 -0.98 7.93 -28.10
N LYS A 490 -1.82 7.48 -27.16
CA LYS A 490 -3.13 8.08 -26.83
C LYS A 490 -2.99 9.38 -26.05
N ILE A 491 -2.07 9.40 -25.08
CA ILE A 491 -1.78 10.57 -24.25
C ILE A 491 -0.36 10.44 -23.68
N SER A 492 0.29 11.59 -23.45
CA SER A 492 1.62 11.69 -22.87
C SER A 492 1.63 12.70 -21.74
N PHE A 493 2.12 12.29 -20.58
CA PHE A 493 2.27 13.11 -19.40
C PHE A 493 3.75 13.36 -19.15
N GLN A 494 4.14 14.61 -18.88
CA GLN A 494 5.52 14.88 -18.50
C GLN A 494 5.74 14.45 -17.05
N LEU A 495 6.84 13.76 -16.80
CA LEU A 495 7.13 13.20 -15.47
C LEU A 495 7.37 14.30 -14.42
N LYS A 496 7.79 15.49 -14.85
CA LYS A 496 7.95 16.69 -14.01
C LYS A 496 6.62 17.24 -13.47
N ASP A 497 5.51 16.98 -14.17
CA ASP A 497 4.18 17.52 -13.83
C ASP A 497 3.39 16.54 -12.96
N VAL A 498 3.90 15.30 -12.78
CA VAL A 498 3.35 14.33 -11.84
C VAL A 498 3.79 14.74 -10.43
N THR A 499 2.86 15.12 -9.56
CA THR A 499 3.21 15.59 -8.20
C THR A 499 3.24 14.45 -7.20
N GLN A 500 2.22 13.58 -7.21
CA GLN A 500 2.09 12.41 -6.33
C GLN A 500 1.68 11.17 -7.12
N PHE A 501 2.00 9.99 -6.61
CA PHE A 501 1.58 8.70 -7.15
C PHE A 501 1.50 7.67 -6.03
N ALA A 502 0.52 6.76 -6.11
CA ALA A 502 0.28 5.75 -5.08
C ALA A 502 -0.38 4.50 -5.67
N ALA A 503 -0.06 3.34 -5.10
CA ALA A 503 -0.77 2.09 -5.30
C ALA A 503 -1.75 1.86 -4.14
N HIS A 504 -2.87 1.19 -4.41
CA HIS A 504 -3.89 0.92 -3.39
C HIS A 504 -3.41 -0.16 -2.41
N GLN A 505 -3.59 0.07 -1.10
CA GLN A 505 -3.05 -0.78 -0.04
C GLN A 505 -3.62 -2.22 -0.06
N GLU A 506 -4.93 -2.36 -0.26
CA GLU A 506 -5.58 -3.68 -0.28
C GLU A 506 -5.71 -4.32 -1.66
N ASN A 507 -5.67 -3.51 -2.73
CA ASN A 507 -5.88 -3.97 -4.10
C ASN A 507 -4.62 -3.67 -4.92
N SER A 508 -3.73 -4.66 -4.97
CA SER A 508 -2.44 -4.54 -5.63
C SER A 508 -2.54 -4.22 -7.12
N ARG A 509 -3.72 -4.32 -7.77
CA ARG A 509 -3.89 -3.95 -9.18
C ARG A 509 -4.25 -2.49 -9.38
N LEU A 510 -4.66 -1.76 -8.34
CA LEU A 510 -5.06 -0.36 -8.46
C LEU A 510 -3.88 0.58 -8.21
N MET A 511 -3.73 1.56 -9.08
CA MET A 511 -2.76 2.64 -8.92
C MET A 511 -3.33 3.96 -9.44
N GLY A 512 -2.79 5.08 -8.95
CA GLY A 512 -3.12 6.39 -9.46
C GLY A 512 -1.96 7.36 -9.32
N PHE A 513 -2.03 8.46 -10.08
CA PHE A 513 -1.12 9.58 -9.93
C PHE A 513 -1.82 10.91 -10.14
N VAL A 514 -1.30 11.94 -9.47
CA VAL A 514 -1.75 13.32 -9.58
C VAL A 514 -0.89 14.04 -10.61
N LEU A 515 -1.55 14.74 -11.52
CA LEU A 515 -0.94 15.68 -12.45
C LEU A 515 -1.29 17.12 -12.07
N GLN A 516 -0.29 17.98 -12.08
CA GLN A 516 -0.46 19.42 -12.04
C GLN A 516 -0.64 19.94 -13.47
N GLY A 517 -1.86 20.37 -13.81
CA GLY A 517 -2.16 21.01 -15.09
C GLY A 517 -1.83 22.50 -15.04
N SER A 518 -1.33 23.05 -16.15
CA SER A 518 -1.14 24.50 -16.30
C SER A 518 -2.37 25.24 -16.82
N ASP A 519 -3.34 24.59 -17.48
CA ASP A 519 -4.52 25.28 -18.04
C ASP A 519 -5.67 24.30 -18.35
N TRP A 520 -6.59 24.05 -17.40
CA TRP A 520 -7.81 23.26 -17.68
C TRP A 520 -9.13 23.98 -17.35
N SER A 521 -9.10 25.29 -17.11
CA SER A 521 -10.34 26.08 -17.03
C SER A 521 -10.18 27.44 -17.71
N ASN A 522 -10.84 27.60 -18.86
CA ASN A 522 -11.35 28.89 -19.27
C ASN A 522 -12.37 29.35 -18.21
N GLY A 523 -11.89 30.07 -17.19
CA GLY A 523 -12.70 30.60 -16.09
C GLY A 523 -11.81 30.92 -14.91
N GLY A 524 -11.64 32.21 -14.63
CA GLY A 524 -10.61 32.75 -13.73
C GLY A 524 -10.56 32.17 -12.32
N GLU A 525 -9.35 31.82 -11.88
CA GLU A 525 -8.64 32.25 -10.67
C GLU A 525 -7.32 31.45 -10.60
N ASP A 526 -6.19 32.13 -10.31
CA ASP A 526 -4.81 31.61 -10.32
C ASP A 526 -4.55 30.51 -9.26
N GLN A 527 -5.18 29.34 -9.38
CA GLN A 527 -4.84 28.16 -8.59
C GLN A 527 -4.44 26.99 -9.52
N PRO A 528 -3.34 26.28 -9.20
CA PRO A 528 -2.95 25.11 -9.99
C PRO A 528 -4.07 24.06 -9.97
N SER A 529 -4.58 23.71 -11.14
CA SER A 529 -5.58 22.66 -11.30
C SER A 529 -4.88 21.29 -11.22
N PHE A 530 -5.20 20.49 -10.21
CA PHE A 530 -4.71 19.12 -10.11
C PHE A 530 -5.73 18.13 -10.66
N SER A 531 -5.25 17.04 -11.26
CA SER A 531 -6.10 15.95 -11.73
C SER A 531 -5.51 14.60 -11.34
N VAL A 532 -6.34 13.72 -10.78
CA VAL A 532 -5.95 12.34 -10.49
C VAL A 532 -6.35 11.45 -11.67
N PHE A 533 -5.45 10.58 -12.09
CA PHE A 533 -5.71 9.52 -13.05
C PHE A 533 -5.61 8.17 -12.36
N VAL A 534 -6.66 7.36 -12.49
CA VAL A 534 -6.79 6.05 -11.83
C VAL A 534 -6.72 4.93 -12.86
N PHE A 535 -5.93 3.92 -12.57
CA PHE A 535 -5.68 2.78 -13.45
C PHE A 535 -5.80 1.46 -12.71
N GLU A 536 -6.27 0.44 -13.41
CA GLU A 536 -6.11 -0.97 -13.05
C GLU A 536 -4.94 -1.54 -13.86
N SER A 537 -4.03 -2.24 -13.22
CA SER A 537 -2.84 -2.82 -13.81
C SER A 537 -2.93 -4.35 -13.82
N ASN A 538 -2.42 -4.98 -14.88
CA ASN A 538 -2.26 -6.45 -14.92
C ASN A 538 -1.07 -6.92 -14.04
N THR A 539 -0.18 -6.01 -13.65
CA THR A 539 0.89 -6.21 -12.65
C THR A 539 0.57 -5.48 -11.34
N GLU A 540 1.33 -5.70 -10.28
CA GLU A 540 1.24 -4.89 -9.06
C GLU A 540 1.44 -3.39 -9.37
N GLY A 541 0.51 -2.53 -8.94
CA GLY A 541 0.55 -1.08 -9.08
C GLY A 541 1.79 -0.47 -8.43
N GLU A 542 2.29 -1.09 -7.36
CA GLU A 542 3.55 -0.71 -6.70
C GLU A 542 4.75 -0.76 -7.64
N LYS A 543 4.79 -1.72 -8.57
CA LYS A 543 5.86 -1.80 -9.57
C LYS A 543 5.83 -0.60 -10.51
N ILE A 544 4.64 -0.12 -10.88
CA ILE A 544 4.49 1.08 -11.72
C ILE A 544 4.92 2.31 -10.94
N CYS A 545 4.47 2.46 -9.69
CA CYS A 545 4.88 3.56 -8.80
C CYS A 545 6.41 3.60 -8.60
N TYR A 546 7.03 2.43 -8.40
CA TYR A 546 8.49 2.31 -8.31
C TYR A 546 9.19 2.80 -9.57
N THR A 547 8.72 2.40 -10.76
CA THR A 547 9.30 2.85 -12.02
C THR A 547 9.11 4.35 -12.24
N ILE A 548 7.98 4.92 -11.84
CA ILE A 548 7.75 6.38 -11.88
C ILE A 548 8.76 7.10 -10.97
N ASN A 549 8.98 6.58 -9.75
CA ASN A 549 9.96 7.13 -8.81
C ASN A 549 11.39 7.07 -9.39
N LEU A 550 11.80 5.91 -9.90
CA LEU A 550 13.09 5.71 -10.54
C LEU A 550 13.28 6.66 -11.74
N GLY A 551 12.22 6.89 -12.52
CA GLY A 551 12.22 7.86 -13.61
C GLY A 551 12.49 9.29 -13.13
N LYS A 552 11.89 9.69 -12.00
CA LYS A 552 12.11 11.01 -11.40
C LYS A 552 13.54 11.16 -10.88
N GLU A 553 14.06 10.17 -10.15
CA GLU A 553 15.44 10.15 -9.65
C GLU A 553 16.46 10.27 -10.80
N ILE A 554 16.26 9.54 -11.90
CA ILE A 554 17.10 9.64 -13.10
C ILE A 554 17.01 11.04 -13.71
N SER A 555 15.83 11.65 -13.74
CA SER A 555 15.64 13.02 -14.24
C SER A 555 16.36 14.05 -13.36
N GLU A 556 16.38 13.87 -12.04
CA GLU A 556 17.08 14.74 -11.10
C GLU A 556 18.60 14.57 -11.20
N ALA A 557 19.09 13.34 -11.27
CA ALA A 557 20.51 13.04 -11.46
C ALA A 557 21.08 13.64 -12.76
N LYS A 558 20.25 13.77 -13.81
CA LYS A 558 20.63 14.46 -15.06
C LYS A 558 20.76 15.99 -14.89
N LYS A 559 20.05 16.61 -13.94
CA LYS A 559 20.14 18.06 -13.67
C LYS A 559 21.40 18.45 -12.88
N VAL A 560 21.94 17.54 -12.06
CA VAL A 560 23.08 17.80 -11.16
C VAL A 560 24.45 17.72 -11.86
N LYS A 561 24.52 17.27 -13.12
CA LYS A 561 25.75 17.37 -13.93
C LYS A 561 25.80 18.73 -14.63
N PRO A 562 26.54 19.74 -14.13
CA PRO A 562 26.82 20.91 -14.95
C PRO A 562 27.59 20.46 -16.19
N GLN A 563 27.18 20.99 -17.34
CA GLN A 563 27.90 20.90 -18.60
C GLN A 563 29.34 21.37 -18.37
N HIS A 564 30.28 20.44 -18.17
CA HIS A 564 31.66 20.68 -18.55
C HIS A 564 31.71 20.53 -20.06
N ASN A 565 31.47 21.67 -20.74
CA ASN A 565 31.79 21.83 -22.15
C ASN A 565 33.29 21.56 -22.34
N ILE A 566 33.59 20.66 -23.27
CA ILE A 566 34.86 20.62 -24.00
C ILE A 566 34.71 21.58 -25.18
#